data_AF-A0A8T2T197-F1
#
_entry.id   AF-A0A8T2T197-F1
#
_cell.length_a   1.000
_cell.length_b   1.000
_cell.length_c   1.000
_cell.angle_alpha   90.00
_cell.angle_beta   90.00
_cell.angle_gamma   90.00
#
_symmetry.space_group_name_H-M   'P 1'
#
loop_
_entity.id
_entity.type
_entity.pdbx_description
1 polymer ?
#
loop_
_entity_poly.entity_id
_entity_poly.type
_entity_poly.pdbx_seq_one_letter_code
_entity_poly.pdbx_strand_id
1 'polypeptide(L)'
;MIWSAYVVCPIAGDHWEAFKKHVSGEWDGYGAEFTNSGEPRELPSAVVPEAFREWDVQLYDWQTQCPTIAEENLYYRLIRLLPTVGCEADAATQYSTDERCTGNAESGVEFLSYHDNGSYVAVWPGKRVLREDFGSQSSAKNYAWVGDEQESFEIEHCFVHEKQCKFRVRVLQQIHLKSIESDSNKLPVLKNITVQREKWESEFRNGESLGSCSTSGSAFATSQSLHIPELTGLWHCETFSTSSEPTGVQPLSYMGTEEEEREIPINILPLPKGLWSEINVLDDGRFTLAAGWLVNRDSAITSIVQFSSSGKTKIACMKFKNRIH
;
A
#
# COMPACT_ATOMS: atom_id res chain seq x y z
N MET A 1 2.51 -2.15 44.71
CA MET A 1 3.88 -1.58 44.66
C MET A 1 4.86 -2.74 44.52
N ILE A 2 5.13 -3.20 43.31
CA ILE A 2 6.30 -4.04 42.95
C ILE A 2 6.73 -3.57 41.56
N TRP A 3 8.03 -3.33 41.44
CA TRP A 3 8.68 -2.63 40.35
C TRP A 3 8.82 -3.46 39.07
N SER A 4 8.70 -2.72 37.96
CA SER A 4 9.37 -2.85 36.66
C SER A 4 10.43 -3.95 36.51
N ALA A 5 10.21 -4.82 35.53
CA ALA A 5 11.29 -5.33 34.69
C ALA A 5 11.23 -4.56 33.37
N TYR A 6 12.12 -3.58 33.20
CA TYR A 6 12.41 -3.00 31.90
C TYR A 6 12.98 -4.12 31.03
N VAL A 7 12.16 -4.66 30.12
CA VAL A 7 12.70 -5.32 28.94
C VAL A 7 13.36 -4.21 28.16
N VAL A 8 14.68 -4.31 28.02
CA VAL A 8 15.49 -3.43 27.19
C VAL A 8 14.96 -3.60 25.75
N CYS A 9 14.18 -2.62 25.28
CA CYS A 9 13.87 -2.49 23.86
C CYS A 9 15.20 -2.44 23.10
N PRO A 10 15.35 -3.18 21.99
CA PRO A 10 16.47 -2.95 21.10
C PRO A 10 16.48 -1.48 20.72
N ILE A 11 17.66 -0.87 20.79
CA ILE A 11 17.92 0.47 20.31
C ILE A 11 17.42 0.51 18.85
N ALA A 12 16.72 1.58 18.46
CA ALA A 12 16.05 1.75 17.16
C ALA A 12 16.88 1.35 15.91
N GLY A 13 18.20 1.22 16.03
CA GLY A 13 19.09 0.68 15.00
C GLY A 13 18.75 -0.75 14.55
N ASP A 14 18.38 -1.68 15.45
CA ASP A 14 18.21 -3.09 15.04
C ASP A 14 16.94 -3.31 14.18
N HIS A 15 15.83 -2.65 14.54
CA HIS A 15 14.58 -2.73 13.78
C HIS A 15 14.68 -2.11 12.39
N TRP A 16 15.40 -0.98 12.25
CA TRP A 16 15.58 -0.34 10.96
C TRP A 16 16.51 -1.16 10.05
N GLU A 17 17.62 -1.71 10.56
CA GLU A 17 18.47 -2.61 9.77
C GLU A 17 17.71 -3.84 9.26
N ALA A 18 16.88 -4.45 10.11
CA ALA A 18 16.03 -5.56 9.70
C ALA A 18 15.01 -5.13 8.62
N PHE A 19 14.33 -4.00 8.81
CA PHE A 19 13.41 -3.46 7.82
C PHE A 19 14.10 -3.18 6.47
N LYS A 20 15.26 -2.50 6.49
CA LYS A 20 16.06 -2.18 5.30
C LYS A 20 16.37 -3.42 4.48
N LYS A 21 16.81 -4.49 5.15
CA LYS A 21 17.15 -5.77 4.52
C LYS A 21 15.96 -6.41 3.82
N HIS A 22 14.75 -6.27 4.36
CA HIS A 22 13.55 -6.89 3.78
C HIS A 22 12.87 -6.04 2.71
N VAL A 23 12.96 -4.71 2.80
CA VAL A 23 12.27 -3.81 1.87
C VAL A 23 13.11 -3.46 0.63
N SER A 24 14.45 -3.48 0.74
CA SER A 24 15.34 -3.04 -0.33
C SER A 24 15.54 -4.09 -1.42
N GLY A 25 15.54 -3.65 -2.68
CA GLY A 25 15.72 -4.50 -3.86
C GLY A 25 14.94 -4.01 -5.07
N GLU A 26 15.05 -4.78 -6.15
CA GLU A 26 14.17 -4.70 -7.31
C GLU A 26 12.92 -5.53 -7.06
N TRP A 27 11.76 -4.93 -7.32
CA TRP A 27 10.47 -5.55 -7.10
C TRP A 27 9.66 -5.53 -8.38
N ASP A 28 9.42 -6.70 -8.97
CA ASP A 28 8.65 -6.85 -10.20
C ASP A 28 7.24 -7.33 -9.87
N GLY A 29 6.25 -6.87 -10.61
CA GLY A 29 4.88 -7.25 -10.30
C GLY A 29 3.84 -6.61 -11.18
N TYR A 30 2.64 -6.49 -10.60
CA TYR A 30 1.51 -5.86 -11.24
C TYR A 30 0.81 -4.87 -10.32
N GLY A 31 0.28 -3.82 -10.93
CA GLY A 31 -0.48 -2.78 -10.26
C GLY A 31 -1.85 -2.58 -10.90
N ALA A 32 -2.90 -2.45 -10.09
CA ALA A 32 -4.25 -2.17 -10.57
C ALA A 32 -4.92 -1.07 -9.76
N GLU A 33 -5.81 -0.34 -10.40
CA GLU A 33 -6.61 0.71 -9.76
C GLU A 33 -8.07 0.25 -9.65
N PHE A 34 -8.70 0.57 -8.53
CA PHE A 34 -10.07 0.20 -8.22
C PHE A 34 -10.87 1.44 -7.85
N THR A 35 -12.14 1.43 -8.23
CA THR A 35 -13.12 2.42 -7.79
C THR A 35 -13.35 2.33 -6.28
N ASN A 36 -14.05 3.32 -5.72
CA ASN A 36 -14.46 3.29 -4.32
C ASN A 36 -15.53 2.22 -4.00
N SER A 37 -16.06 1.54 -5.02
CA SER A 37 -16.93 0.37 -4.89
C SER A 37 -16.19 -0.96 -5.16
N GLY A 38 -14.86 -0.94 -5.33
CA GLY A 38 -14.05 -2.15 -5.50
C GLY A 38 -14.01 -2.71 -6.91
N GLU A 39 -14.63 -2.03 -7.88
CA GLU A 39 -14.59 -2.43 -9.29
C GLU A 39 -13.22 -2.06 -9.91
N PRO A 40 -12.57 -2.98 -10.65
CA PRO A 40 -11.29 -2.70 -11.29
C PRO A 40 -11.46 -1.68 -12.43
N ARG A 41 -10.47 -0.80 -12.60
CA ARG A 41 -10.43 0.19 -13.67
C ARG A 41 -9.61 -0.34 -14.84
N GLU A 42 -10.22 -0.37 -16.02
CA GLU A 42 -9.52 -0.73 -17.26
C GLU A 42 -8.42 0.29 -17.56
N LEU A 43 -7.32 -0.18 -18.13
CA LEU A 43 -6.24 0.67 -18.61
C LEU A 43 -6.77 1.64 -19.69
N PRO A 44 -6.28 2.90 -19.72
CA PRO A 44 -6.71 3.85 -20.73
C PRO A 44 -6.50 3.30 -22.14
N SER A 45 -7.49 3.45 -23.02
CA SER A 45 -7.39 2.97 -24.40
C SER A 45 -6.14 3.50 -25.11
N ALA A 46 -5.71 4.73 -24.81
CA ALA A 46 -4.50 5.35 -25.36
C ALA A 46 -3.19 4.58 -25.10
N VAL A 47 -3.15 3.66 -24.12
CA VAL A 47 -1.96 2.86 -23.80
C VAL A 47 -2.10 1.39 -24.17
N VAL A 48 -3.29 0.95 -24.59
CA VAL A 48 -3.57 -0.45 -24.93
C VAL A 48 -3.36 -0.64 -26.43
N PRO A 49 -2.43 -1.53 -26.85
CA PRO A 49 -2.23 -1.86 -28.27
C PRO A 49 -3.51 -2.31 -28.97
N GLU A 50 -3.64 -1.98 -30.26
CA GLU A 50 -4.83 -2.29 -31.07
C GLU A 50 -5.12 -3.79 -31.14
N ALA A 51 -4.08 -4.64 -31.17
CA ALA A 51 -4.21 -6.09 -31.17
C ALA A 51 -5.06 -6.64 -30.01
N PHE A 52 -4.91 -6.09 -28.79
CA PHE A 52 -5.75 -6.52 -27.66
C PHE A 52 -7.23 -6.17 -27.88
N ARG A 53 -7.52 -5.06 -28.58
CA ARG A 53 -8.90 -4.68 -28.92
C ARG A 53 -9.47 -5.58 -30.00
N GLU A 54 -8.67 -5.93 -31.01
CA GLU A 54 -9.08 -6.89 -32.04
C GLU A 54 -9.39 -8.28 -31.45
N TRP A 55 -8.75 -8.63 -30.34
CA TRP A 55 -8.98 -9.87 -29.60
C TRP A 55 -10.05 -9.76 -28.50
N ASP A 56 -10.68 -8.59 -28.34
CA ASP A 56 -11.66 -8.31 -27.28
C ASP A 56 -11.11 -8.58 -25.86
N VAL A 57 -9.81 -8.26 -25.65
CA VAL A 57 -9.10 -8.42 -24.38
C VAL A 57 -9.03 -7.08 -23.67
N GLN A 58 -9.72 -6.98 -22.54
CA GLN A 58 -9.61 -5.85 -21.63
C GLN A 58 -8.42 -6.02 -20.68
N LEU A 59 -7.62 -4.97 -20.53
CA LEU A 59 -6.46 -4.96 -19.64
C LEU A 59 -6.75 -4.07 -18.44
N TYR A 60 -6.48 -4.58 -17.25
CA TYR A 60 -6.69 -3.88 -15.97
C TYR A 60 -5.41 -3.68 -15.17
N ASP A 61 -4.42 -4.54 -15.41
CA ASP A 61 -3.18 -4.57 -14.66
C ASP A 61 -2.07 -3.87 -15.44
N TRP A 62 -1.39 -2.95 -14.79
CA TRP A 62 -0.08 -2.49 -15.22
C TRP A 62 0.95 -3.55 -14.87
N GLN A 63 1.87 -3.87 -15.79
CA GLN A 63 3.14 -4.45 -15.38
C GLN A 63 3.97 -3.35 -14.70
N THR A 64 4.56 -3.69 -13.56
CA THR A 64 5.28 -2.71 -12.73
C THR A 64 6.65 -3.22 -12.30
N GLN A 65 7.59 -2.29 -12.20
CA GLN A 65 8.85 -2.47 -11.50
C GLN A 65 8.97 -1.39 -10.42
N CYS A 66 9.42 -1.75 -9.22
CA CYS A 66 9.47 -0.85 -8.07
C CYS A 66 10.82 -0.99 -7.33
N PRO A 67 11.95 -0.55 -7.93
CA PRO A 67 13.21 -0.39 -7.22
C PRO A 67 12.98 0.36 -5.92
N THR A 68 13.35 -0.28 -4.82
CA THR A 68 13.18 0.23 -3.46
C THR A 68 14.52 0.16 -2.74
N ILE A 69 14.89 1.22 -2.03
CA ILE A 69 16.06 1.24 -1.16
C ILE A 69 15.69 1.98 0.12
N ALA A 70 16.04 1.40 1.26
CA ALA A 70 15.95 2.08 2.54
C ALA A 70 17.38 2.23 3.09
N GLU A 71 17.80 3.48 3.26
CA GLU A 71 19.09 3.83 3.90
C GLU A 71 18.81 4.70 5.12
N GLU A 72 18.94 6.02 5.04
CA GLU A 72 18.41 6.94 6.08
C GLU A 72 16.91 7.18 5.90
N ASN A 73 16.44 7.04 4.66
CA ASN A 73 15.06 7.24 4.23
C ASN A 73 14.62 6.06 3.37
N LEU A 74 13.32 5.78 3.36
CA LEU A 74 12.75 4.87 2.37
C LEU A 74 12.54 5.65 1.07
N TYR A 75 13.19 5.17 0.01
CA TYR A 75 13.00 5.63 -1.36
C TYR A 75 12.48 4.47 -2.21
N TYR A 76 11.51 4.74 -3.07
CA TYR A 76 11.21 3.84 -4.16
C TYR A 76 10.72 4.60 -5.39
N ARG A 77 10.84 3.92 -6.53
CA ARG A 77 10.43 4.42 -7.83
C ARG A 77 9.54 3.40 -8.51
N LEU A 78 8.24 3.63 -8.53
CA LEU A 78 7.26 2.76 -9.19
C LEU A 78 7.19 3.12 -10.67
N ILE A 79 7.71 2.22 -11.51
CA ILE A 79 7.71 2.30 -12.96
C ILE A 79 6.54 1.46 -13.48
N ARG A 80 5.66 2.07 -14.28
CA ARG A 80 4.60 1.35 -15.02
C ARG A 80 5.05 1.16 -16.45
N LEU A 81 4.87 -0.04 -16.97
CA LEU A 81 5.24 -0.39 -18.34
C LEU A 81 4.02 -0.41 -19.26
N LEU A 82 4.22 -0.04 -20.52
CA LEU A 82 3.21 -0.19 -21.56
C LEU A 82 2.95 -1.68 -21.82
N PRO A 83 1.69 -2.10 -21.98
CA PRO A 83 1.38 -3.43 -22.49
C PRO A 83 1.98 -3.64 -23.89
N THR A 84 2.59 -4.80 -24.12
CA THR A 84 3.19 -5.17 -25.41
C THR A 84 2.62 -6.49 -25.94
N VAL A 85 2.71 -6.69 -27.26
CA VAL A 85 2.31 -7.93 -27.94
C VAL A 85 3.36 -8.32 -28.98
N GLY A 86 3.46 -9.61 -29.32
CA GLY A 86 4.35 -10.10 -30.37
C GLY A 86 5.84 -10.11 -29.97
N CYS A 87 6.74 -10.07 -30.96
CA CYS A 87 8.19 -10.08 -30.72
C CYS A 87 8.72 -8.83 -29.98
N GLU A 88 7.89 -7.81 -29.82
CA GLU A 88 8.18 -6.61 -29.02
C GLU A 88 7.94 -6.84 -27.51
N ALA A 89 7.44 -8.00 -27.11
CA ALA A 89 7.31 -8.40 -25.71
C ALA A 89 8.65 -8.37 -24.96
N ASP A 90 9.79 -8.50 -25.66
CA ASP A 90 11.12 -8.42 -25.06
C ASP A 90 11.59 -6.97 -24.79
N ALA A 91 10.85 -5.97 -25.29
CA ALA A 91 11.16 -4.55 -25.13
C ALA A 91 10.18 -3.88 -24.14
N ALA A 92 10.52 -3.93 -22.85
CA ALA A 92 9.79 -3.19 -21.83
C ALA A 92 9.87 -1.67 -22.10
N THR A 93 8.72 -1.03 -22.33
CA THR A 93 8.64 0.41 -22.54
C THR A 93 7.99 1.08 -21.35
N GLN A 94 8.66 2.07 -20.76
CA GLN A 94 8.14 2.84 -19.64
C GLN A 94 6.98 3.74 -20.08
N TYR A 95 5.85 3.64 -19.38
CA TYR A 95 4.73 4.56 -19.49
C TYR A 95 4.85 5.74 -18.52
N SER A 96 5.04 5.44 -17.24
CA SER A 96 5.07 6.45 -16.19
C SER A 96 5.90 6.06 -14.98
N THR A 97 6.35 7.05 -14.22
CA THR A 97 7.06 6.86 -12.96
C THR A 97 6.40 7.61 -11.80
N ASP A 98 6.32 6.97 -10.62
CA ASP A 98 5.96 7.58 -9.33
C ASP A 98 7.12 7.39 -8.35
N GLU A 99 7.82 8.47 -8.01
CA GLU A 99 8.93 8.45 -7.07
C GLU A 99 8.47 8.92 -5.69
N ARG A 100 8.84 8.18 -4.64
CA ARG A 100 8.56 8.57 -3.26
C ARG A 100 9.80 8.44 -2.41
N CYS A 101 9.97 9.43 -1.54
CA CYS A 101 11.06 9.47 -0.58
C CYS A 101 10.53 10.01 0.75
N THR A 102 10.75 9.29 1.84
CA THR A 102 10.31 9.75 3.17
C THR A 102 11.04 11.02 3.62
N GLY A 103 12.25 11.27 3.11
CA GLY A 103 13.08 12.43 3.47
C GLY A 103 12.90 13.66 2.58
N ASN A 104 11.94 13.67 1.66
CA ASN A 104 11.72 14.82 0.77
C ASN A 104 11.03 15.96 1.55
N ALA A 105 11.56 17.18 1.49
CA ALA A 105 11.01 18.33 2.20
C ALA A 105 9.64 18.80 1.66
N GLU A 106 9.38 18.63 0.35
CA GLU A 106 8.19 19.18 -0.31
C GLU A 106 7.04 18.17 -0.49
N SER A 107 7.37 16.88 -0.58
CA SER A 107 6.42 15.78 -0.82
C SER A 107 6.75 14.53 0.00
N GLY A 108 7.51 14.72 1.09
CA GLY A 108 7.88 13.64 1.98
C GLY A 108 6.69 13.04 2.71
N VAL A 109 6.98 11.97 3.42
CA VAL A 109 5.96 11.27 4.19
C VAL A 109 5.56 12.11 5.40
N GLU A 110 4.27 12.24 5.67
CA GLU A 110 3.81 12.83 6.94
C GLU A 110 4.16 11.86 8.09
N PHE A 111 3.94 10.57 7.83
CA PHE A 111 4.05 9.51 8.79
C PHE A 111 4.44 8.19 8.12
N LEU A 112 5.48 7.52 8.62
CA LEU A 112 5.79 6.14 8.25
C LEU A 112 6.03 5.30 9.50
N SER A 113 5.38 4.14 9.56
CA SER A 113 5.67 3.13 10.58
C SER A 113 5.90 1.76 9.98
N TYR A 114 6.90 1.06 10.51
CA TYR A 114 7.41 -0.16 9.90
C TYR A 114 7.60 -1.30 10.90
N HIS A 115 7.50 -2.51 10.39
CA HIS A 115 7.81 -3.75 11.09
C HIS A 115 9.14 -4.32 10.53
N ASP A 116 9.86 -5.10 11.33
CA ASP A 116 11.18 -5.65 10.95
C ASP A 116 11.15 -6.54 9.69
N ASN A 117 10.01 -7.18 9.41
CA ASN A 117 9.79 -8.06 8.26
C ASN A 117 9.60 -7.33 6.91
N GLY A 118 9.64 -5.99 6.89
CA GLY A 118 9.43 -5.19 5.68
C GLY A 118 7.99 -4.69 5.48
N SER A 119 7.05 -5.07 6.35
CA SER A 119 5.70 -4.48 6.34
C SER A 119 5.76 -3.05 6.85
N TYR A 120 4.93 -2.16 6.30
CA TYR A 120 4.86 -0.78 6.74
C TYR A 120 3.50 -0.14 6.47
N VAL A 121 3.26 1.02 7.06
CA VAL A 121 2.20 1.93 6.69
C VAL A 121 2.75 3.34 6.55
N ALA A 122 2.35 4.03 5.50
CA ALA A 122 2.81 5.39 5.18
C ALA A 122 1.62 6.31 4.87
N VAL A 123 1.70 7.57 5.29
CA VAL A 123 0.72 8.62 4.94
C VAL A 123 1.44 9.70 4.14
N TRP A 124 1.02 9.83 2.88
CA TRP A 124 1.58 10.76 1.90
C TRP A 124 0.65 11.97 1.74
N PRO A 125 1.13 13.20 1.97
CA PRO A 125 0.30 14.39 1.85
C PRO A 125 -0.04 14.69 0.39
N GLY A 126 -1.20 15.30 0.17
CA GLY A 126 -1.64 15.78 -1.13
C GLY A 126 -2.26 14.70 -2.02
N LYS A 127 -2.47 15.07 -3.29
CA LYS A 127 -3.06 14.19 -4.29
C LYS A 127 -2.04 13.83 -5.37
N ARG A 128 -1.95 12.53 -5.67
CA ARG A 128 -1.20 12.00 -6.80
C ARG A 128 -1.87 12.39 -8.12
N VAL A 129 -1.13 13.09 -9.00
CA VAL A 129 -1.58 13.53 -10.32
C VAL A 129 -0.53 13.19 -11.36
N LEU A 130 -0.94 12.58 -12.47
CA LEU A 130 -0.03 12.31 -13.60
C LEU A 130 0.23 13.61 -14.37
N ARG A 131 1.50 13.95 -14.58
CA ARG A 131 1.96 15.07 -15.41
C ARG A 131 2.78 14.55 -16.58
N GLU A 132 2.71 15.26 -17.70
CA GLU A 132 3.54 15.01 -18.87
C GLU A 132 4.64 16.06 -18.88
N ASP A 133 5.90 15.62 -18.84
CA ASP A 133 7.03 16.53 -18.94
C ASP A 133 7.36 16.77 -20.41
N PHE A 134 7.01 17.96 -20.91
CA PHE A 134 7.29 18.36 -22.29
C PHE A 134 8.76 18.82 -22.51
N GLY A 135 9.65 18.53 -21.56
CA GLY A 135 11.04 19.01 -21.52
C GLY A 135 12.05 17.91 -21.90
N SER A 136 12.59 17.99 -23.12
CA SER A 136 13.55 17.07 -23.74
C SER A 136 12.94 15.77 -24.28
N GLN A 137 13.67 15.06 -25.15
CA GLN A 137 13.19 14.04 -26.11
C GLN A 137 12.52 12.78 -25.52
N SER A 138 12.15 12.77 -24.23
CA SER A 138 11.36 11.71 -23.60
C SER A 138 9.94 12.18 -23.33
N SER A 139 8.95 11.48 -23.88
CA SER A 139 7.54 11.58 -23.47
C SER A 139 7.31 10.90 -22.10
N ALA A 140 8.18 11.18 -21.13
CA ALA A 140 8.12 10.56 -19.80
C ALA A 140 6.97 11.17 -19.01
N LYS A 141 6.04 10.32 -18.55
CA LYS A 141 4.96 10.75 -17.65
C LYS A 141 5.40 10.53 -16.22
N ASN A 142 5.29 11.57 -15.40
CA ASN A 142 5.69 11.50 -14.00
C ASN A 142 4.51 11.83 -13.11
N TYR A 143 4.35 11.08 -12.03
CA TYR A 143 3.41 11.45 -11.00
C TYR A 143 3.98 12.60 -10.17
N ALA A 144 3.20 13.66 -10.07
CA ALA A 144 3.45 14.77 -9.17
C ALA A 144 2.43 14.75 -8.03
N TRP A 145 2.87 15.18 -6.86
CA TRP A 145 2.01 15.39 -5.70
C TRP A 145 1.52 16.84 -5.73
N VAL A 146 0.21 17.01 -5.86
CA VAL A 146 -0.44 18.31 -6.00
C VAL A 146 -1.53 18.40 -4.96
N GLY A 147 -1.56 19.47 -4.17
CA GLY A 147 -2.66 19.71 -3.24
C GLY A 147 -2.32 20.72 -2.16
N ASP A 148 -3.33 21.53 -1.83
CA ASP A 148 -3.39 22.41 -0.67
C ASP A 148 -3.36 21.55 0.60
N GLU A 149 -2.47 21.85 1.54
CA GLU A 149 -1.79 20.92 2.47
C GLU A 149 -2.69 20.11 3.45
N GLN A 150 -4.03 20.15 3.40
CA GLN A 150 -4.87 19.65 4.51
C GLN A 150 -6.16 18.88 4.17
N GLU A 151 -6.49 18.67 2.88
CA GLU A 151 -7.77 18.04 2.52
C GLU A 151 -7.65 16.78 1.67
N SER A 152 -6.46 16.39 1.22
CA SER A 152 -6.25 15.12 0.53
C SER A 152 -4.93 14.49 0.94
N PHE A 153 -4.93 13.16 1.05
CA PHE A 153 -3.73 12.37 1.32
C PHE A 153 -3.91 10.95 0.76
N GLU A 154 -2.82 10.20 0.68
CA GLU A 154 -2.84 8.77 0.35
C GLU A 154 -2.25 7.99 1.52
N ILE A 155 -2.97 6.98 1.99
CA ILE A 155 -2.42 6.00 2.93
C ILE A 155 -2.00 4.76 2.17
N GLU A 156 -0.79 4.29 2.41
CA GLU A 156 -0.20 3.11 1.81
C GLU A 156 0.06 2.06 2.88
N HIS A 157 -0.58 0.91 2.75
CA HIS A 157 -0.36 -0.25 3.61
C HIS A 157 0.44 -1.30 2.83
N CYS A 158 1.65 -1.61 3.28
CA CYS A 158 2.50 -2.65 2.71
C CYS A 158 2.54 -3.87 3.63
N PHE A 159 2.20 -5.03 3.07
CA PHE A 159 2.13 -6.30 3.77
C PHE A 159 3.19 -7.26 3.24
N VAL A 160 4.00 -7.80 4.15
CA VAL A 160 4.92 -8.92 3.90
C VAL A 160 4.51 -10.07 4.81
N HIS A 161 4.32 -11.25 4.23
CA HIS A 161 3.98 -12.44 4.98
C HIS A 161 5.23 -13.30 5.21
N GLU A 162 5.46 -13.74 6.46
CA GLU A 162 6.64 -14.52 6.88
C GLU A 162 6.91 -15.78 6.03
N LYS A 163 5.88 -16.49 5.58
CA LYS A 163 6.05 -17.70 4.73
C LYS A 163 6.19 -17.37 3.24
N GLN A 164 6.02 -16.10 2.87
CA GLN A 164 6.20 -15.59 1.51
C GLN A 164 7.26 -14.49 1.53
N CYS A 165 8.38 -14.73 2.23
CA CYS A 165 9.57 -13.89 2.12
C CYS A 165 9.86 -13.63 0.64
N LYS A 166 10.09 -12.38 0.25
CA LYS A 166 10.25 -11.93 -1.15
C LYS A 166 8.95 -11.70 -1.94
N PHE A 167 7.81 -11.59 -1.27
CA PHE A 167 6.58 -11.09 -1.87
C PHE A 167 5.95 -10.05 -0.97
N ARG A 168 5.49 -8.95 -1.55
CA ARG A 168 4.79 -7.89 -0.84
C ARG A 168 3.54 -7.46 -1.58
N VAL A 169 2.56 -7.00 -0.81
CA VAL A 169 1.35 -6.38 -1.36
C VAL A 169 1.22 -4.99 -0.78
N ARG A 170 1.01 -3.99 -1.64
CA ARG A 170 0.76 -2.60 -1.22
C ARG A 170 -0.66 -2.19 -1.58
N VAL A 171 -1.44 -1.77 -0.60
CA VAL A 171 -2.80 -1.25 -0.78
C VAL A 171 -2.75 0.24 -0.46
N LEU A 172 -3.02 1.07 -1.46
CA LEU A 172 -2.99 2.51 -1.35
C LEU A 172 -4.42 3.05 -1.44
N GLN A 173 -4.87 3.77 -0.42
CA GLN A 173 -6.19 4.42 -0.40
C GLN A 173 -6.00 5.93 -0.54
N GLN A 174 -6.59 6.52 -1.58
CA GLN A 174 -6.61 7.96 -1.76
C GLN A 174 -7.82 8.55 -1.06
N ILE A 175 -7.58 9.41 -0.07
CA ILE A 175 -8.59 9.97 0.80
C ILE A 175 -8.72 11.47 0.56
N HIS A 176 -9.96 11.95 0.51
CA HIS A 176 -10.28 13.35 0.60
C HIS A 176 -11.07 13.61 1.88
N LEU A 177 -10.65 14.62 2.64
CA LEU A 177 -11.34 15.04 3.85
C LEU A 177 -12.37 16.10 3.51
N LYS A 178 -13.65 15.79 3.71
CA LYS A 178 -14.75 16.74 3.51
C LYS A 178 -15.09 17.42 4.83
N SER A 179 -15.02 18.76 4.85
CA SER A 179 -15.48 19.57 5.99
C SER A 179 -16.98 19.45 6.19
N ILE A 180 -17.42 19.34 7.45
CA ILE A 180 -18.83 19.39 7.83
C ILE A 180 -19.16 20.83 8.26
N GLU A 181 -20.21 21.43 7.69
CA GLU A 181 -20.54 22.87 7.78
C GLU A 181 -20.71 23.45 9.20
N SER A 182 -20.69 22.64 10.25
CA SER A 182 -20.94 23.06 11.63
C SER A 182 -19.84 22.73 12.65
N ASP A 183 -18.71 22.13 12.27
CA ASP A 183 -17.65 21.78 13.24
C ASP A 183 -16.25 21.65 12.59
N SER A 184 -15.19 21.62 13.42
CA SER A 184 -13.81 21.33 13.01
C SER A 184 -13.59 19.88 12.52
N ASN A 185 -14.66 19.09 12.46
CA ASN A 185 -14.67 17.68 12.11
C ASN A 185 -14.62 17.49 10.59
N LYS A 186 -13.79 16.54 10.17
CA LYS A 186 -13.60 16.15 8.77
C LYS A 186 -14.08 14.71 8.56
N LEU A 187 -14.79 14.47 7.47
CA LEU A 187 -15.19 13.12 7.06
C LEU A 187 -14.25 12.56 6.00
N PRO A 188 -13.68 11.35 6.20
CA PRO A 188 -12.87 10.70 5.18
C PRO A 188 -13.74 10.19 4.04
N VAL A 189 -13.38 10.55 2.80
CA VAL A 189 -14.02 10.07 1.57
C VAL A 189 -12.99 9.34 0.71
N LEU A 190 -13.19 8.04 0.53
CA LEU A 190 -12.38 7.24 -0.39
C LEU A 190 -12.63 7.67 -1.84
N LYS A 191 -11.55 8.01 -2.55
CA LYS A 191 -11.58 8.41 -3.96
C LYS A 191 -11.10 7.32 -4.89
N ASN A 192 -10.06 6.61 -4.51
CA ASN A 192 -9.42 5.59 -5.33
C ASN A 192 -8.70 4.59 -4.45
N ILE A 193 -8.58 3.35 -4.93
CA ILE A 193 -7.68 2.35 -4.36
C ILE A 193 -6.68 1.93 -5.44
N THR A 194 -5.41 1.81 -5.07
CA THR A 194 -4.40 1.17 -5.91
C THR A 194 -3.87 -0.05 -5.17
N VAL A 195 -3.75 -1.19 -5.87
CA VAL A 195 -3.11 -2.39 -5.33
C VAL A 195 -1.87 -2.70 -6.15
N GLN A 196 -0.75 -2.96 -5.47
CA GLN A 196 0.49 -3.43 -6.06
C GLN A 196 0.81 -4.81 -5.49
N ARG A 197 1.08 -5.78 -6.36
CA ARG A 197 1.48 -7.15 -5.98
C ARG A 197 2.85 -7.40 -6.57
N GLU A 198 3.85 -7.51 -5.71
CA GLU A 198 5.25 -7.37 -6.09
C GLU A 198 6.08 -8.52 -5.52
N LYS A 199 6.93 -9.10 -6.36
CA LYS A 199 7.89 -10.14 -6.01
C LYS A 199 9.30 -9.53 -6.07
N TRP A 200 10.11 -9.81 -5.07
CA TRP A 200 11.51 -9.42 -5.07
C TRP A 200 12.25 -10.22 -6.14
N GLU A 201 13.01 -9.52 -6.97
CA GLU A 201 13.74 -10.11 -8.09
C GLU A 201 15.25 -10.09 -7.85
N SER A 202 15.81 -8.93 -7.50
CA SER A 202 17.24 -8.77 -7.26
C SER A 202 17.58 -7.68 -6.26
N GLU A 203 18.87 -7.50 -5.98
CA GLU A 203 19.38 -6.31 -5.30
C GLU A 203 19.06 -5.04 -6.09
N PHE A 204 19.01 -3.91 -5.39
CA PHE A 204 18.67 -2.60 -5.95
C PHE A 204 19.65 -2.19 -7.05
N ARG A 205 19.10 -1.83 -8.21
CA ARG A 205 19.81 -1.30 -9.38
C ARG A 205 19.08 -0.09 -9.96
N ASN A 206 18.23 0.54 -9.14
CA ASN A 206 17.42 1.68 -9.52
C ASN A 206 16.63 1.47 -10.82
N GLY A 207 16.19 0.25 -11.15
CA GLY A 207 15.49 -0.04 -12.41
C GLY A 207 16.32 0.20 -13.69
N GLU A 208 17.66 0.07 -13.64
CA GLU A 208 18.54 0.14 -14.83
C GLU A 208 18.29 -1.00 -15.83
N SER A 209 17.67 -2.08 -15.38
CA SER A 209 17.26 -3.21 -16.23
C SER A 209 15.78 -3.47 -15.98
N LEU A 210 14.96 -3.21 -16.99
CA LEU A 210 13.53 -3.52 -16.94
C LEU A 210 13.35 -5.04 -17.04
N GLY A 211 12.55 -5.63 -16.16
CA GLY A 211 12.29 -7.06 -16.13
C GLY A 211 11.72 -7.59 -17.46
N SER A 212 12.08 -8.83 -17.82
CA SER A 212 11.53 -9.51 -18.99
C SER A 212 10.03 -9.75 -18.79
N CYS A 213 9.25 -9.47 -19.83
CA CYS A 213 7.80 -9.55 -19.87
C CYS A 213 7.28 -10.86 -19.26
N SER A 214 6.68 -10.74 -18.07
CA SER A 214 5.82 -11.77 -17.52
C SER A 214 4.39 -11.41 -17.87
N THR A 215 3.93 -11.74 -19.07
CA THR A 215 2.48 -11.75 -19.38
C THR A 215 2.04 -13.19 -19.50
N SER A 216 2.00 -13.92 -18.40
CA SER A 216 1.41 -15.25 -18.35
C SER A 216 0.39 -15.35 -17.22
N GLY A 217 -0.80 -14.79 -17.45
CA GLY A 217 -1.93 -14.98 -16.57
C GLY A 217 -3.09 -14.02 -16.83
N SER A 218 -4.30 -14.44 -16.45
CA SER A 218 -5.43 -13.52 -16.26
C SER A 218 -5.03 -12.43 -15.26
N ALA A 219 -5.34 -11.18 -15.57
CA ALA A 219 -5.14 -10.04 -14.68
C ALA A 219 -5.65 -10.34 -13.26
N PHE A 220 -4.86 -10.01 -12.23
CA PHE A 220 -5.28 -10.23 -10.84
C PHE A 220 -6.46 -9.33 -10.48
N ALA A 221 -6.59 -8.16 -11.11
CA ALA A 221 -7.68 -7.22 -10.82
C ALA A 221 -9.07 -7.76 -11.14
N THR A 222 -9.19 -8.67 -12.10
CA THR A 222 -10.46 -9.30 -12.47
C THR A 222 -10.66 -10.67 -11.82
N SER A 223 -9.74 -11.09 -10.95
CA SER A 223 -9.93 -12.32 -10.18
C SER A 223 -10.97 -12.12 -9.07
N GLN A 224 -11.49 -13.24 -8.55
CA GLN A 224 -12.55 -13.21 -7.54
C GLN A 224 -12.15 -12.34 -6.34
N SER A 225 -13.02 -11.39 -6.00
CA SER A 225 -12.92 -10.57 -4.78
C SER A 225 -13.02 -11.44 -3.53
N LEU A 226 -12.39 -10.98 -2.45
CA LEU A 226 -12.47 -11.63 -1.14
C LEU A 226 -13.92 -11.96 -0.76
N HIS A 227 -14.16 -13.21 -0.40
CA HIS A 227 -15.42 -13.63 0.18
C HIS A 227 -15.42 -13.24 1.67
N ILE A 228 -16.12 -12.14 2.01
CA ILE A 228 -16.11 -11.51 3.34
C ILE A 228 -16.31 -12.50 4.52
N PRO A 229 -17.22 -13.51 4.44
CA PRO A 229 -17.36 -14.50 5.51
C PRO A 229 -16.07 -15.26 5.85
N GLU A 230 -15.11 -15.35 4.94
CA GLU A 230 -13.79 -15.94 5.23
C GLU A 230 -13.00 -15.13 6.27
N LEU A 231 -13.34 -13.87 6.57
CA LEU A 231 -12.70 -13.11 7.64
C LEU A 231 -13.25 -13.44 9.04
N THR A 232 -14.41 -14.09 9.12
CA THR A 232 -15.09 -14.33 10.39
C THR A 232 -14.45 -15.46 11.21
N GLY A 233 -14.63 -15.40 12.53
CA GLY A 233 -14.18 -16.43 13.46
C GLY A 233 -13.14 -15.91 14.45
N LEU A 234 -12.52 -16.84 15.17
CA LEU A 234 -11.56 -16.54 16.23
C LEU A 234 -10.13 -16.51 15.66
N TRP A 235 -9.39 -15.46 16.00
CA TRP A 235 -8.03 -15.22 15.53
C TRP A 235 -7.08 -15.00 16.70
N HIS A 236 -5.90 -15.62 16.65
CA HIS A 236 -4.76 -15.27 17.47
C HIS A 236 -3.99 -14.14 16.78
N CYS A 237 -3.87 -13.00 17.45
CA CYS A 237 -3.32 -11.76 16.90
C CYS A 237 -2.04 -11.36 17.62
N GLU A 238 -0.92 -11.30 16.91
CA GLU A 238 0.25 -10.56 17.35
C GLU A 238 0.08 -9.09 16.94
N THR A 239 0.05 -8.20 17.92
CA THR A 239 -0.25 -6.78 17.69
C THR A 239 1.00 -5.94 17.86
N PHE A 240 1.26 -5.09 16.87
CA PHE A 240 2.33 -4.11 16.86
C PHE A 240 1.74 -2.73 16.67
N SER A 241 2.17 -1.75 17.47
CA SER A 241 1.61 -0.40 17.42
C SER A 241 2.69 0.64 17.66
N THR A 242 2.42 1.84 17.17
CA THR A 242 3.10 3.05 17.64
C THR A 242 2.09 4.15 17.93
N SER A 243 2.41 5.00 18.90
CA SER A 243 1.56 6.10 19.35
C SER A 243 2.41 7.34 19.60
N SER A 244 1.75 8.49 19.70
CA SER A 244 2.28 9.84 19.91
C SER A 244 2.71 10.56 18.62
N GLU A 245 2.09 11.73 18.41
CA GLU A 245 2.30 12.77 17.37
C GLU A 245 3.33 12.39 16.29
N PRO A 246 3.02 11.42 15.40
CA PRO A 246 4.10 10.74 14.74
C PRO A 246 4.40 11.48 13.45
N THR A 247 5.24 12.49 13.57
CA THR A 247 5.91 13.06 12.41
C THR A 247 7.12 12.19 12.09
N GLY A 248 7.22 11.72 10.86
CA GLY A 248 8.39 11.01 10.35
C GLY A 248 8.33 9.48 10.50
N VAL A 249 9.52 8.88 10.61
CA VAL A 249 9.76 7.43 10.47
C VAL A 249 9.93 6.76 11.84
N GLN A 250 9.10 5.77 12.18
CA GLN A 250 9.09 5.12 13.49
C GLN A 250 8.91 3.58 13.39
N PRO A 251 9.58 2.77 14.23
CA PRO A 251 9.31 1.34 14.30
C PRO A 251 7.97 1.07 14.99
N LEU A 252 7.27 0.01 14.57
CA LEU A 252 6.13 -0.56 15.29
C LEU A 252 6.64 -1.38 16.46
N SER A 253 6.12 -1.11 17.66
CA SER A 253 6.49 -1.82 18.89
C SER A 253 5.54 -2.96 19.17
N TYR A 254 6.05 -4.10 19.60
CA TYR A 254 5.22 -5.24 20.01
C TYR A 254 4.38 -4.88 21.24
N MET A 255 3.07 -5.08 21.14
CA MET A 255 2.09 -4.75 22.19
C MET A 255 1.61 -5.99 22.96
N GLY A 256 1.79 -7.18 22.39
CA GLY A 256 1.32 -8.43 22.97
C GLY A 256 0.55 -9.29 21.98
N THR A 257 0.10 -10.43 22.48
CA THR A 257 -0.81 -11.35 21.78
C THR A 257 -2.20 -11.27 22.39
N GLU A 258 -3.21 -11.30 21.54
CA GLU A 258 -4.62 -11.30 21.95
C GLU A 258 -5.43 -12.25 21.07
N GLU A 259 -6.54 -12.75 21.61
CA GLU A 259 -7.55 -13.44 20.80
C GLU A 259 -8.62 -12.43 20.38
N GLU A 260 -8.90 -12.36 19.08
CA GLU A 260 -9.89 -11.48 18.48
C GLU A 260 -10.96 -12.35 17.81
N GLU A 261 -12.19 -12.31 18.32
CA GLU A 261 -13.34 -12.81 17.59
C GLU A 261 -13.79 -11.75 16.58
N ARG A 262 -13.75 -12.09 15.30
CA ARG A 262 -14.19 -11.22 14.22
C ARG A 262 -15.57 -11.65 13.75
N GLU A 263 -16.57 -10.82 14.02
CA GLU A 263 -17.90 -10.93 13.43
C GLU A 263 -17.89 -10.54 11.94
N ILE A 264 -19.01 -10.73 11.24
CA ILE A 264 -19.17 -10.35 9.83
C ILE A 264 -18.92 -8.84 9.70
N PRO A 265 -17.86 -8.41 9.00
CA PRO A 265 -17.54 -7.00 8.89
C PRO A 265 -18.54 -6.27 7.98
N ILE A 266 -19.02 -5.11 8.43
CA ILE A 266 -20.07 -4.35 7.73
C ILE A 266 -19.48 -3.28 6.78
N ASN A 267 -18.33 -2.69 7.12
CA ASN A 267 -17.71 -1.59 6.38
C ASN A 267 -16.47 -2.01 5.58
N ILE A 268 -16.48 -3.25 5.08
CA ILE A 268 -15.39 -3.78 4.26
C ILE A 268 -15.72 -3.66 2.79
N LEU A 269 -14.76 -3.10 2.05
CA LEU A 269 -14.69 -3.21 0.61
C LEU A 269 -13.79 -4.41 0.24
N PRO A 270 -14.37 -5.52 -0.24
CA PRO A 270 -13.60 -6.68 -0.65
C PRO A 270 -12.85 -6.40 -1.96
N LEU A 271 -11.59 -6.82 -2.03
CA LEU A 271 -10.74 -6.68 -3.20
C LEU A 271 -10.23 -8.06 -3.65
N PRO A 272 -9.76 -8.20 -4.90
CA PRO A 272 -9.21 -9.45 -5.40
C PRO A 272 -8.06 -10.00 -4.55
N LYS A 273 -7.82 -11.31 -4.68
CA LYS A 273 -6.67 -12.00 -4.08
C LYS A 273 -6.59 -11.89 -2.54
N GLY A 274 -7.75 -11.93 -1.88
CA GLY A 274 -7.87 -11.94 -0.42
C GLY A 274 -7.64 -10.58 0.22
N LEU A 275 -7.64 -9.50 -0.56
CA LEU A 275 -7.39 -8.16 -0.05
C LEU A 275 -8.69 -7.47 0.38
N TRP A 276 -8.57 -6.48 1.25
CA TRP A 276 -9.68 -5.59 1.56
C TRP A 276 -9.23 -4.21 1.97
N SER A 277 -10.18 -3.28 1.89
CA SER A 277 -10.08 -1.89 2.33
C SER A 277 -11.24 -1.60 3.28
N GLU A 278 -10.99 -0.83 4.33
CA GLU A 278 -11.96 -0.55 5.38
C GLU A 278 -11.80 0.90 5.86
N ILE A 279 -12.94 1.58 6.06
CA ILE A 279 -13.01 2.93 6.62
C ILE A 279 -14.09 2.93 7.67
N ASN A 280 -13.76 3.33 8.89
CA ASN A 280 -14.74 3.48 9.98
C ASN A 280 -14.68 4.89 10.54
N VAL A 281 -15.85 5.51 10.71
CA VAL A 281 -16.01 6.77 11.44
C VAL A 281 -16.53 6.44 12.83
N LEU A 282 -15.87 6.96 13.86
CA LEU A 282 -16.20 6.76 15.27
C LEU A 282 -17.16 7.85 15.74
N ASP A 283 -17.92 7.56 16.80
CA ASP A 283 -18.95 8.48 17.33
C ASP A 283 -18.39 9.83 17.80
N ASP A 284 -17.11 9.87 18.18
CA ASP A 284 -16.42 11.10 18.61
C ASP A 284 -15.76 11.88 17.46
N GLY A 285 -16.10 11.53 16.21
CA GLY A 285 -15.59 12.19 15.01
C GLY A 285 -14.20 11.73 14.57
N ARG A 286 -13.50 10.90 15.36
CA ARG A 286 -12.29 10.22 14.87
C ARG A 286 -12.64 9.23 13.77
N PHE A 287 -11.65 8.80 13.01
CA PHE A 287 -11.85 7.76 12.00
C PHE A 287 -10.63 6.84 11.91
N THR A 288 -10.86 5.63 11.40
CA THR A 288 -9.79 4.68 11.07
C THR A 288 -9.81 4.37 9.59
N LEU A 289 -8.61 4.23 9.04
CA LEU A 289 -8.36 3.72 7.70
C LEU A 289 -7.58 2.43 7.85
N ALA A 290 -8.11 1.36 7.27
CA ALA A 290 -7.52 0.06 7.36
C ALA A 290 -7.49 -0.63 6.01
N ALA A 291 -6.51 -1.51 5.86
CA ALA A 291 -6.46 -2.49 4.80
C ALA A 291 -5.96 -3.80 5.37
N GLY A 292 -6.20 -4.88 4.65
CA GLY A 292 -5.60 -6.14 5.02
C GLY A 292 -5.55 -7.14 3.89
N TRP A 293 -4.91 -8.25 4.21
CA TRP A 293 -4.64 -9.34 3.30
C TRP A 293 -4.85 -10.67 3.99
N LEU A 294 -5.82 -11.44 3.50
CA LEU A 294 -6.06 -12.83 3.84
C LEU A 294 -5.12 -13.64 2.95
N VAL A 295 -3.96 -13.99 3.50
CA VAL A 295 -2.88 -14.66 2.77
C VAL A 295 -3.30 -16.07 2.37
N ASN A 296 -3.99 -16.73 3.29
CA ASN A 296 -4.67 -18.00 3.12
C ASN A 296 -5.78 -18.08 4.18
N ARG A 297 -6.52 -19.19 4.23
CA ARG A 297 -7.67 -19.35 5.14
C ARG A 297 -7.31 -19.18 6.62
N ASP A 298 -6.06 -19.44 6.98
CA ASP A 298 -5.61 -19.52 8.36
C ASP A 298 -4.67 -18.37 8.76
N SER A 299 -4.34 -17.47 7.83
CA SER A 299 -3.43 -16.36 8.10
C SER A 299 -3.85 -15.07 7.42
N ALA A 300 -3.87 -13.98 8.18
CA ALA A 300 -4.21 -12.65 7.70
C ALA A 300 -3.30 -11.58 8.31
N ILE A 301 -3.13 -10.47 7.59
CA ILE A 301 -2.44 -9.27 8.08
C ILE A 301 -3.42 -8.11 8.00
N THR A 302 -3.51 -7.28 9.03
CA THR A 302 -4.33 -6.07 9.04
C THR A 302 -3.48 -4.89 9.46
N SER A 303 -3.53 -3.80 8.69
CA SER A 303 -2.94 -2.51 9.05
C SER A 303 -4.06 -1.51 9.28
N ILE A 304 -3.98 -0.77 10.39
CA ILE A 304 -4.99 0.18 10.84
C ILE A 304 -4.27 1.47 11.21
N VAL A 305 -4.76 2.60 10.70
CA VAL A 305 -4.32 3.93 11.12
C VAL A 305 -5.51 4.71 11.64
N GLN A 306 -5.36 5.27 12.84
CA GLN A 306 -6.37 6.11 13.47
C GLN A 306 -6.01 7.58 13.29
N PHE A 307 -7.01 8.38 12.95
CA PHE A 307 -6.93 9.82 12.79
C PHE A 307 -7.79 10.55 13.83
N SER A 308 -7.38 11.75 14.22
CA SER A 308 -8.24 12.68 14.95
C SER A 308 -9.39 13.17 14.07
N SER A 309 -10.40 13.80 14.68
CA SER A 309 -11.50 14.43 13.93
C SER A 309 -11.04 15.55 12.98
N SER A 310 -9.89 16.16 13.25
CA SER A 310 -9.23 17.14 12.38
C SER A 310 -8.40 16.51 11.24
N GLY A 311 -8.31 15.18 11.19
CA GLY A 311 -7.57 14.45 10.15
C GLY A 311 -6.07 14.27 10.42
N LYS A 312 -5.60 14.46 11.66
CA LYS A 312 -4.19 14.20 12.00
C LYS A 312 -3.98 12.75 12.41
N THR A 313 -2.90 12.14 11.94
CA THR A 313 -2.52 10.77 12.33
C THR A 313 -2.27 10.68 13.84
N LYS A 314 -2.76 9.63 14.49
CA LYS A 314 -2.62 9.41 15.95
C LYS A 314 -1.98 8.10 16.31
N ILE A 315 -2.38 7.01 15.66
CA ILE A 315 -1.95 5.65 15.98
C ILE A 315 -1.81 4.89 14.66
N ALA A 316 -0.74 4.12 14.53
CA ALA A 316 -0.70 3.02 13.57
C ALA A 316 -0.55 1.71 14.31
N CYS A 317 -1.29 0.72 13.81
CA CYS A 317 -1.33 -0.62 14.33
C CYS A 317 -1.24 -1.60 13.17
N MET A 318 -0.48 -2.67 13.37
CA MET A 318 -0.43 -3.81 12.48
C MET A 318 -0.66 -5.08 13.29
N LYS A 319 -1.55 -5.93 12.79
CA LYS A 319 -1.87 -7.21 13.41
C LYS A 319 -1.52 -8.34 12.45
N PHE A 320 -0.71 -9.28 12.91
CA PHE A 320 -0.47 -10.56 12.24
C PHE A 320 -1.38 -11.60 12.89
N LYS A 321 -2.25 -12.23 12.10
CA LYS A 321 -3.35 -13.04 12.59
C LYS A 321 -3.21 -14.48 12.11
N ASN A 322 -3.41 -15.43 13.02
CA ASN A 322 -3.54 -16.85 12.72
C ASN A 322 -4.91 -17.34 13.21
N ARG A 323 -5.63 -18.11 12.39
CA ARG A 323 -6.96 -18.60 12.76
C ARG A 323 -6.85 -19.63 13.88
N ILE A 324 -7.77 -19.55 14.85
CA ILE A 324 -7.95 -20.56 15.89
C ILE A 324 -9.04 -21.53 15.41
N HIS A 325 -8.72 -22.82 15.39
CA HIS A 325 -9.61 -23.90 14.94
C HIS A 325 -10.44 -24.49 16.07
#